data_AF-A0A9E5P529-F1
#
_entry.id   AF-A0A9E5P529-F1
#
_cell.length_a   1.000
_cell.length_b   1.000
_cell.length_c   1.000
_cell.angle_alpha   90.00
_cell.angle_beta   90.00
_cell.angle_gamma   90.00
#
_symmetry.space_group_name_H-M   'P 1'
#
loop_
_entity.id
_entity.type
_entity.pdbx_description
1 polymer ?
#
loop_
_entity_poly.entity_id
_entity_poly.type
_entity_poly.pdbx_seq_one_letter_code
_entity_poly.pdbx_strand_id
1 'polypeptide(L)'
;MEYFRLLGLNKEPFSSTPDPSFFYLSDEYKECLQKLEISIRLKRGLNLILGEVGTGKTTLSRVLLQRFEQDREIYKFHYILDPAFTSDFQFFSNLVSLFEIDAPRRCTFDYRQAVQKYLLQIGIEERKTIVLIIDEGQKLSPSHIEILRTLLNYETNEYKLLQVILFAQMEFLRRIEGRENFTDRINMTYKFLPLDEADTRKLIEYRLNVAGMNNGSSLFTDDGYMAIFMNTMGYPRKIITLCHHALLTMMIRGSDVVDEAVVRLASQTGASQP
;
A
#
# COMPACT_ATOMS: atom_id res chain seq x y z
N MET A 1 -26.14 19.52 0.32
CA MET A 1 -26.61 18.31 -0.39
C MET A 1 -25.37 17.58 -0.87
N GLU A 2 -25.27 16.27 -0.64
CA GLU A 2 -24.17 15.45 -1.15
C GLU A 2 -24.25 15.40 -2.68
N TYR A 3 -23.25 15.93 -3.39
CA TYR A 3 -23.32 16.10 -4.85
C TYR A 3 -23.52 14.78 -5.61
N PHE A 4 -22.94 13.69 -5.10
CA PHE A 4 -23.01 12.38 -5.75
C PHE A 4 -24.45 11.82 -5.79
N ARG A 5 -25.33 12.21 -4.86
CA ARG A 5 -26.74 11.83 -4.91
C ARG A 5 -27.49 12.49 -6.06
N LEU A 6 -27.08 13.70 -6.46
CA LEU A 6 -27.63 14.39 -7.64
C LEU A 6 -27.27 13.64 -8.94
N LEU A 7 -26.17 12.89 -8.91
CA LEU A 7 -25.72 12.02 -10.00
C LEU A 7 -26.33 10.60 -9.92
N GLY A 8 -27.25 10.36 -8.98
CA GLY A 8 -27.88 9.05 -8.77
C GLY A 8 -26.96 8.01 -8.10
N LEU A 9 -25.86 8.43 -7.48
CA LEU A 9 -24.94 7.53 -6.78
C LEU A 9 -25.31 7.37 -5.30
N ASN A 10 -24.95 6.21 -4.74
CA ASN A 10 -25.19 5.86 -3.34
C ASN A 10 -24.04 6.29 -2.41
N LYS A 11 -22.84 6.45 -2.96
CA LYS A 11 -21.63 6.86 -2.25
C LYS A 11 -20.81 7.83 -3.10
N GLU A 12 -19.87 8.51 -2.48
CA GLU A 12 -18.91 9.35 -3.18
C GLU A 12 -17.90 8.48 -3.97
N PRO A 13 -17.85 8.56 -5.32
CA PRO A 13 -16.99 7.68 -6.12
C PRO A 13 -15.51 8.00 -5.99
N PHE A 14 -15.15 9.28 -5.84
CA PHE A 14 -13.77 9.76 -5.87
C PHE A 14 -13.31 10.35 -4.52
N SER A 15 -13.78 9.77 -3.41
CA SER A 15 -13.28 10.11 -2.08
C SER A 15 -11.80 9.76 -1.93
N SER A 16 -11.06 10.62 -1.23
CA SER A 16 -9.67 10.41 -0.83
C SER A 16 -9.51 9.39 0.31
N THR A 17 -10.62 8.95 0.91
CA THR A 17 -10.63 7.99 2.01
C THR A 17 -10.23 6.59 1.51
N PRO A 18 -9.30 5.88 2.19
CA PRO A 18 -8.84 4.56 1.77
C PRO A 18 -9.83 3.45 2.17
N ASP A 19 -10.98 3.42 1.51
CA ASP A 19 -11.94 2.30 1.54
C ASP A 19 -11.45 1.18 0.59
N PRO A 20 -11.15 -0.03 1.10
CA PRO A 20 -10.71 -1.15 0.27
C PRO A 20 -11.69 -1.53 -0.84
N SER A 21 -12.99 -1.27 -0.70
CA SER A 21 -13.95 -1.60 -1.76
C SER A 21 -13.73 -0.76 -3.03
N PHE A 22 -13.15 0.44 -2.89
CA PHE A 22 -12.82 1.33 -4.00
C PHE A 22 -11.41 1.09 -4.57
N PHE A 23 -10.71 0.04 -4.12
CA PHE A 23 -9.41 -0.34 -4.66
C PHE A 23 -9.57 -1.18 -5.92
N TYR A 24 -9.38 -0.55 -7.08
CA TYR A 24 -9.31 -1.26 -8.34
C TYR A 24 -8.05 -2.13 -8.39
N LEU A 25 -8.25 -3.44 -8.35
CA LEU A 25 -7.20 -4.44 -8.52
C LEU A 25 -6.89 -4.60 -10.01
N SER A 26 -6.01 -3.74 -10.54
CA SER A 26 -5.39 -4.00 -11.85
C SER A 26 -4.66 -5.34 -11.84
N ASP A 27 -4.34 -5.86 -13.03
CA ASP A 27 -3.65 -7.15 -13.14
C ASP A 27 -2.26 -7.11 -12.49
N GLU A 28 -1.60 -5.95 -12.51
CA GLU A 28 -0.36 -5.68 -11.79
C GLU A 28 -0.52 -5.85 -10.26
N TYR A 29 -1.57 -5.26 -9.66
CA TYR A 29 -1.84 -5.44 -8.22
C TYR A 29 -2.24 -6.87 -7.88
N LYS A 30 -3.00 -7.56 -8.74
CA LYS A 30 -3.37 -8.97 -8.53
C LYS A 30 -2.14 -9.87 -8.53
N GLU A 31 -1.25 -9.68 -9.50
CA GLU A 31 0.00 -10.44 -9.61
C GLU A 31 0.89 -10.19 -8.38
N CYS A 32 1.04 -8.93 -7.96
CA CYS A 32 1.79 -8.58 -6.77
C CYS A 32 1.21 -9.22 -5.50
N LEU A 33 -0.12 -9.18 -5.30
CA LEU A 33 -0.79 -9.85 -4.19
C LEU A 33 -0.56 -11.36 -4.19
N GLN A 34 -0.68 -12.01 -5.34
CA GLN A 34 -0.44 -13.45 -5.47
C GLN A 34 1.01 -13.80 -5.12
N LYS A 35 1.99 -13.03 -5.63
CA LYS A 35 3.40 -13.23 -5.31
C LYS A 35 3.70 -13.04 -3.82
N LEU A 36 3.11 -12.01 -3.19
CA LEU A 36 3.24 -11.78 -1.75
C LEU A 36 2.60 -12.92 -0.94
N GLU A 37 1.41 -13.37 -1.32
CA GLU A 37 0.72 -14.49 -0.67
C GLU A 37 1.56 -15.78 -0.74
N ILE A 38 2.07 -16.12 -1.93
CA ILE A 38 2.96 -17.27 -2.13
C ILE A 38 4.22 -17.12 -1.28
N SER A 39 4.84 -15.94 -1.26
CA SER A 39 6.06 -15.67 -0.49
C SER A 39 5.86 -15.86 1.01
N ILE A 40 4.75 -15.36 1.58
CA ILE A 40 4.38 -15.54 2.98
C ILE A 40 4.12 -17.02 3.28
N ARG A 41 3.32 -17.71 2.46
CA ARG A 41 2.97 -19.12 2.65
C ARG A 41 4.20 -20.03 2.56
N LEU A 42 5.13 -19.73 1.66
CA LEU A 42 6.42 -20.42 1.53
C LEU A 42 7.52 -19.88 2.48
N LYS A 43 7.17 -18.94 3.35
CA LYS A 43 8.05 -18.36 4.37
C LYS A 43 9.40 -17.84 3.84
N ARG A 44 9.37 -17.12 2.71
CA ARG A 44 10.56 -16.67 1.98
C ARG A 44 11.29 -15.45 2.57
N GLY A 45 10.77 -14.85 3.64
CA GLY A 45 11.41 -13.76 4.37
C GLY A 45 11.01 -12.39 3.86
N LEU A 46 11.95 -11.64 3.27
CA LEU A 46 11.79 -10.23 2.94
C LEU A 46 11.28 -10.02 1.51
N ASN A 47 10.25 -9.20 1.36
CA ASN A 47 9.70 -8.75 0.09
C ASN A 47 9.67 -7.23 0.05
N LEU A 48 10.09 -6.64 -1.06
CA LEU A 48 10.14 -5.19 -1.26
C LEU A 48 9.13 -4.76 -2.31
N ILE A 49 8.23 -3.85 -1.96
CA ILE A 49 7.24 -3.26 -2.86
C ILE A 49 7.54 -1.77 -3.00
N LEU A 50 7.92 -1.37 -4.21
CA LEU A 50 8.28 0.00 -4.54
C LEU A 50 7.16 0.66 -5.32
N GLY A 51 6.92 1.95 -5.07
CA GLY A 51 5.97 2.73 -5.84
C GLY A 51 5.95 4.18 -5.36
N GLU A 52 5.61 5.10 -6.23
CA GLU A 52 5.48 6.52 -5.88
C GLU A 52 4.35 6.76 -4.88
N VAL A 53 4.28 7.97 -4.32
CA VAL A 53 3.18 8.37 -3.42
C VAL A 53 1.84 8.26 -4.15
N GLY A 54 0.87 7.60 -3.53
CA GLY A 54 -0.48 7.45 -4.10
C GLY A 54 -0.64 6.30 -5.10
N THR A 55 0.35 5.42 -5.25
CA THR A 55 0.27 4.16 -6.04
C THR A 55 -0.41 3.01 -5.28
N GLY A 56 -1.21 3.29 -4.25
CA GLY A 56 -2.02 2.25 -3.59
C GLY A 56 -1.29 1.27 -2.67
N LYS A 57 0.02 1.42 -2.41
CA LYS A 57 0.82 0.56 -1.50
C LYS A 57 0.14 0.24 -0.16
N THR A 58 -0.28 1.26 0.58
CA THR A 58 -0.99 1.11 1.87
C THR A 58 -2.34 0.41 1.73
N THR A 59 -3.02 0.58 0.59
CA THR A 59 -4.31 -0.09 0.35
C THR A 59 -4.09 -1.56 0.01
N LEU A 60 -3.07 -1.87 -0.79
CA LEU A 60 -2.65 -3.23 -1.09
C LEU A 60 -2.33 -4.02 0.18
N SER A 61 -1.63 -3.40 1.14
CA SER A 61 -1.29 -4.06 2.40
C SER A 61 -2.52 -4.43 3.23
N ARG A 62 -3.59 -3.64 3.17
CA ARG A 62 -4.89 -3.96 3.80
C ARG A 62 -5.62 -5.08 3.08
N VAL A 63 -5.62 -5.07 1.75
CA VAL A 63 -6.20 -6.16 0.94
C VAL A 63 -5.47 -7.48 1.19
N LEU A 64 -4.14 -7.43 1.35
CA LEU A 64 -3.35 -8.60 1.72
C LEU A 64 -3.79 -9.17 3.09
N LEU A 65 -4.00 -8.33 4.10
CA LEU A 65 -4.48 -8.79 5.42
C LEU A 65 -5.85 -9.47 5.34
N GLN A 66 -6.76 -8.94 4.52
CA GLN A 66 -8.07 -9.56 4.30
C GLN A 66 -7.95 -10.97 3.70
N ARG A 67 -6.95 -11.22 2.83
CA ARG A 67 -6.69 -12.56 2.28
C ARG A 67 -6.30 -13.60 3.32
N PHE A 68 -5.68 -13.17 4.42
CA PHE A 68 -5.26 -14.04 5.51
C PHE A 68 -6.21 -13.97 6.72
N GLU A 69 -7.37 -13.32 6.60
CA GLU A 69 -8.31 -13.16 7.71
C GLU A 69 -8.82 -14.51 8.25
N GLN A 70 -9.02 -15.49 7.36
CA GLN A 70 -9.42 -16.85 7.74
C GLN A 70 -8.27 -17.65 8.39
N ASP A 71 -7.02 -17.27 8.13
CA ASP A 71 -5.81 -17.95 8.61
C ASP A 71 -5.15 -17.19 9.79
N ARG A 72 -5.86 -16.27 10.47
CA ARG A 72 -5.30 -15.40 11.53
C ARG A 72 -4.67 -16.14 12.72
N GLU A 73 -5.14 -17.36 13.00
CA GLU A 73 -4.54 -18.22 14.03
C GLU A 73 -3.13 -18.70 13.63
N ILE A 74 -2.86 -18.81 12.33
CA ILE A 74 -1.59 -19.29 11.77
C ILE A 74 -0.66 -18.12 11.46
N TYR A 75 -1.20 -16.98 11.01
CA TYR A 75 -0.41 -15.82 10.60
C TYR A 75 -0.65 -14.62 11.51
N LYS A 76 0.39 -14.21 12.26
CA LYS A 76 0.37 -13.02 13.10
C LYS A 76 0.88 -11.82 12.32
N PHE A 77 -0.03 -10.96 11.87
CA PHE A 77 0.28 -9.73 11.15
C PHE A 77 0.51 -8.55 12.09
N HIS A 78 1.59 -7.82 11.86
CA HIS A 78 1.98 -6.64 12.62
C HIS A 78 2.32 -5.49 11.67
N TYR A 79 1.87 -4.27 11.98
CA TYR A 79 2.02 -3.10 11.11
C TYR A 79 2.87 -2.00 11.74
N ILE A 80 3.83 -1.50 10.97
CA ILE A 80 4.53 -0.24 11.23
C ILE A 80 4.17 0.70 10.09
N LEU A 81 3.29 1.68 10.35
CA LEU A 81 2.86 2.66 9.32
C LEU A 81 3.87 3.79 9.12
N ASP A 82 4.61 4.15 10.16
CA ASP A 82 5.66 5.17 10.10
C ASP A 82 6.92 4.68 10.81
N PRO A 83 7.96 4.26 10.07
CA PRO A 83 9.19 3.74 10.63
C PRO A 83 10.24 4.82 10.93
N ALA A 84 9.81 6.07 11.13
CA ALA A 84 10.66 7.20 11.52
C ALA A 84 11.08 7.16 13.00
N PHE A 85 11.92 6.18 13.34
CA PHE A 85 12.48 6.07 14.69
C PHE A 85 13.76 6.90 14.83
N THR A 86 13.98 7.45 16.03
CA THR A 86 15.16 8.27 16.36
C THR A 86 16.35 7.44 16.84
N SER A 87 16.11 6.21 17.29
CA SER A 87 17.15 5.31 17.81
C SER A 87 16.76 3.84 17.69
N ASP A 88 17.77 2.97 17.72
CA ASP A 88 17.61 1.52 17.79
C ASP A 88 16.77 1.09 19.00
N PHE A 89 16.89 1.78 20.13
CA PHE A 89 16.05 1.53 21.31
C PHE A 89 14.57 1.76 21.01
N GLN A 90 14.24 2.87 20.32
CA GLN A 90 12.86 3.17 19.95
C GLN A 90 12.31 2.15 18.94
N PHE A 91 13.13 1.72 17.97
CA PHE A 91 12.75 0.68 17.02
C PHE A 91 12.43 -0.65 17.73
N PHE A 92 13.32 -1.14 18.59
CA PHE A 92 13.07 -2.35 19.36
C PHE A 92 11.93 -2.20 20.37
N SER A 93 11.78 -1.03 21.01
CA SER A 93 10.65 -0.75 21.89
C SER A 93 9.33 -0.82 21.15
N ASN A 94 9.29 -0.35 19.91
CA ASN A 94 8.11 -0.45 19.06
C ASN A 94 7.79 -1.91 18.74
N LEU A 95 8.80 -2.72 18.36
CA LEU A 95 8.60 -4.16 18.12
C LEU A 95 8.11 -4.91 19.36
N VAL A 96 8.68 -4.64 20.54
CA VAL A 96 8.25 -5.25 21.81
C VAL A 96 6.78 -4.93 22.08
N SER A 97 6.37 -3.67 21.91
CA SER A 97 4.97 -3.26 22.08
C SER A 97 4.05 -3.88 21.02
N LEU A 98 4.50 -3.92 19.77
CA LEU A 98 3.71 -4.39 18.62
C LEU A 98 3.49 -5.91 18.65
N PHE A 99 4.47 -6.65 19.16
CA PHE A 99 4.41 -8.11 19.34
C PHE A 99 3.80 -8.52 20.69
N GLU A 100 3.42 -7.54 21.52
CA GLU A 100 2.86 -7.74 22.86
C GLU A 100 3.78 -8.56 23.78
N ILE A 101 5.09 -8.29 23.70
CA ILE A 101 6.11 -8.99 24.48
C ILE A 101 6.26 -8.33 25.84
N ASP A 102 6.18 -9.10 26.92
CA ASP A 102 6.58 -8.64 28.24
C ASP A 102 8.12 -8.68 28.36
N ALA A 103 8.73 -7.49 28.44
CA ALA A 103 10.18 -7.34 28.47
C ALA A 103 10.62 -6.27 29.48
N PRO A 104 11.70 -6.50 30.24
CA PRO A 104 12.24 -5.51 31.16
C PRO A 104 12.75 -4.28 30.40
N ARG A 105 12.23 -3.10 30.74
CA ARG A 105 12.52 -1.81 30.08
C ARG A 105 13.87 -1.20 30.47
N ARG A 106 14.97 -1.95 30.35
CA ARG A 106 16.28 -1.51 30.86
C ARG A 106 17.22 -1.02 29.76
N CYS A 107 17.40 -1.80 28.69
CA CYS A 107 18.28 -1.41 27.59
C CYS A 107 17.89 -2.05 26.25
N THR A 108 18.50 -1.57 25.15
CA THR A 108 18.26 -2.09 23.79
C THR A 108 18.58 -3.58 23.66
N PHE A 109 19.58 -4.07 24.40
CA PHE A 109 19.98 -5.48 24.36
C PHE A 109 18.84 -6.39 24.87
N ASP A 110 18.18 -6.01 25.98
CA ASP A 110 17.10 -6.79 26.56
C ASP A 110 15.90 -6.90 25.61
N TYR A 111 15.51 -5.79 24.97
CA TYR A 111 14.44 -5.80 23.97
C TYR A 111 14.80 -6.61 22.74
N ARG A 112 16.04 -6.49 22.25
CA ARG A 112 16.54 -7.31 21.15
C ARG A 112 16.44 -8.80 21.50
N GLN A 113 16.86 -9.20 22.69
CA GLN A 113 16.79 -10.59 23.13
C GLN A 113 15.34 -11.06 23.31
N ALA A 114 14.45 -10.20 23.81
CA ALA A 114 13.04 -10.51 23.96
C ALA A 114 12.35 -10.75 22.60
N VAL A 115 12.61 -9.88 21.61
CA VAL A 115 12.12 -10.07 20.24
C VAL A 115 12.62 -11.38 19.65
N GLN A 116 13.90 -11.72 19.84
CA GLN A 116 14.47 -12.98 19.36
C GLN A 116 13.77 -14.21 19.95
N LYS A 117 13.60 -14.23 21.28
CA LYS A 117 12.89 -15.32 21.97
C LYS A 117 11.46 -15.46 21.47
N TYR A 118 10.77 -14.34 21.27
CA TYR A 118 9.42 -14.33 20.72
C TYR A 118 9.37 -14.93 19.31
N LEU A 119 10.27 -14.55 18.40
CA LEU A 119 10.30 -15.11 17.04
C LEU A 119 10.47 -16.64 17.06
N LEU A 120 11.33 -17.16 17.95
CA LEU A 120 11.55 -18.60 18.12
C LEU A 120 10.32 -19.30 18.71
N GLN A 121 9.73 -18.75 19.77
CA GLN A 121 8.55 -19.30 20.42
C GLN A 121 7.37 -19.41 19.43
N ILE A 122 7.01 -18.31 18.78
CA ILE A 122 5.88 -18.28 17.84
C ILE A 122 6.16 -19.16 16.62
N GLY A 123 7.37 -19.07 16.07
CA GLY A 123 7.74 -19.72 14.83
C GLY A 123 7.95 -21.23 14.93
N ILE A 124 8.54 -21.71 16.03
CA ILE A 124 8.94 -23.11 16.23
C ILE A 124 7.96 -23.84 17.14
N GLU A 125 7.67 -23.27 18.32
CA GLU A 125 6.85 -23.94 19.33
C GLU A 125 5.36 -23.88 18.97
N GLU A 126 4.87 -22.68 18.62
CA GLU A 126 3.47 -22.49 18.20
C GLU A 126 3.24 -22.79 16.71
N ARG A 127 4.32 -22.95 15.92
CA ARG A 127 4.29 -23.19 14.45
C ARG A 127 3.51 -22.13 13.66
N LYS A 128 3.45 -20.91 14.18
CA LYS A 128 2.81 -19.76 13.54
C LYS A 128 3.82 -18.97 12.71
N THR A 129 3.32 -18.10 11.84
CA THR A 129 4.14 -17.27 10.96
C THR A 129 3.96 -15.80 11.33
N ILE A 130 5.06 -15.12 11.64
CA ILE A 130 5.04 -13.69 11.94
C ILE A 130 5.24 -12.91 10.63
N VAL A 131 4.32 -11.99 10.34
CA VAL A 131 4.39 -11.11 9.18
C VAL A 131 4.46 -9.66 9.65
N LEU A 132 5.60 -9.01 9.43
CA LEU A 132 5.81 -7.61 9.71
C LEU A 132 5.65 -6.79 8.43
N ILE A 133 4.61 -6.00 8.36
CA ILE A 133 4.37 -5.04 7.29
C ILE A 133 4.90 -3.68 7.72
N ILE A 134 5.83 -3.14 6.95
CA ILE A 134 6.39 -1.80 7.17
C ILE A 134 6.01 -0.93 5.99
N ASP A 135 5.18 0.09 6.24
CA ASP A 135 4.89 1.14 5.28
C ASP A 135 5.90 2.28 5.38
N GLU A 136 5.95 3.15 4.38
CA GLU A 136 6.89 4.29 4.35
C GLU A 136 8.35 3.88 4.62
N GLY A 137 8.76 2.69 4.13
CA GLY A 137 10.05 2.06 4.39
C GLY A 137 11.27 2.93 4.03
N GLN A 138 11.09 3.90 3.14
CA GLN A 138 12.11 4.91 2.85
C GLN A 138 12.47 5.80 4.05
N LYS A 139 11.68 5.81 5.12
CA LYS A 139 12.01 6.52 6.37
C LYS A 139 12.91 5.70 7.31
N LEU A 140 13.16 4.42 7.03
CA LEU A 140 14.10 3.62 7.83
C LEU A 140 15.51 4.23 7.76
N SER A 141 16.19 4.28 8.90
CA SER A 141 17.58 4.68 8.97
C SER A 141 18.50 3.54 8.49
N PRO A 142 19.76 3.84 8.14
CA PRO A 142 20.79 2.83 7.93
C PRO A 142 20.90 1.77 9.03
N SER A 143 20.76 2.15 10.31
CA SER A 143 20.87 1.24 11.45
C SER A 143 19.64 0.34 11.54
N HIS A 144 18.43 0.87 11.31
CA HIS A 144 17.20 0.09 11.33
C HIS A 144 17.14 -0.96 10.20
N ILE A 145 17.69 -0.65 9.02
CA ILE A 145 17.83 -1.63 7.92
C ILE A 145 18.75 -2.78 8.36
N GLU A 146 19.85 -2.49 9.05
CA GLU A 146 20.78 -3.50 9.56
C GLU A 146 20.17 -4.36 10.68
N ILE A 147 19.33 -3.75 11.52
CA ILE A 147 18.53 -4.48 12.50
C ILE A 147 17.55 -5.43 11.81
N LEU A 148 16.80 -4.96 10.80
CA LEU A 148 15.90 -5.81 10.00
C LEU A 148 16.66 -6.96 9.34
N ARG A 149 17.82 -6.67 8.73
CA ARG A 149 18.71 -7.69 8.16
C ARG A 149 19.07 -8.76 9.19
N THR A 150 19.39 -8.34 10.41
CA THR A 150 19.74 -9.25 11.50
C THR A 150 18.55 -10.08 11.97
N LEU A 151 17.33 -9.51 12.02
CA LEU A 151 16.11 -10.24 12.36
C LEU A 151 15.72 -11.27 11.28
N LEU A 152 16.03 -11.01 10.01
CA LEU A 152 15.80 -11.95 8.91
C LEU A 152 16.76 -13.15 8.89
N ASN A 153 17.80 -13.15 9.74
CA ASN A 153 18.67 -14.30 9.93
C ASN A 153 18.05 -15.36 10.86
N TYR A 154 16.94 -15.07 11.54
CA TYR A 154 16.25 -16.08 12.36
C TYR A 154 15.43 -17.00 11.46
N GLU A 155 15.90 -18.23 11.33
CA GLU A 155 15.34 -19.25 10.46
C GLU A 155 15.53 -20.64 11.05
N THR A 156 14.71 -21.58 10.61
CA THR A 156 14.99 -23.02 10.75
C THR A 156 15.81 -23.48 9.55
N ASN A 157 16.19 -24.77 9.50
CA ASN A 157 16.81 -25.35 8.32
C ASN A 157 15.92 -25.29 7.06
N GLU A 158 14.62 -25.02 7.21
CA GLU A 158 13.63 -25.08 6.14
C GLU A 158 13.03 -23.72 5.78
N TYR A 159 12.93 -22.78 6.74
CA TYR A 159 12.20 -21.52 6.51
C TYR A 159 12.55 -20.37 7.45
N LYS A 160 12.29 -19.13 6.99
CA LYS A 160 12.43 -17.89 7.78
C LYS A 160 11.34 -17.79 8.85
N LEU A 161 11.71 -17.39 10.06
CA LEU A 161 10.77 -17.19 11.18
C LEU A 161 10.03 -15.85 11.10
N LEU A 162 10.63 -14.86 10.46
CA LEU A 162 10.06 -13.53 10.24
C LEU A 162 9.87 -13.28 8.74
N GLN A 163 8.63 -12.99 8.36
CA GLN A 163 8.28 -12.49 7.04
C GLN A 163 8.18 -10.97 7.10
N VAL A 164 8.87 -10.27 6.20
CA VAL A 164 8.83 -8.80 6.14
C VAL A 164 8.30 -8.37 4.78
N ILE A 165 7.33 -7.46 4.78
CA ILE A 165 6.88 -6.78 3.56
C ILE A 165 7.15 -5.30 3.74
N LEU A 166 8.10 -4.80 2.97
CA LEU A 166 8.51 -3.40 3.01
C LEU A 166 7.87 -2.66 1.84
N PHE A 167 6.96 -1.73 2.14
CA PHE A 167 6.45 -0.78 1.16
C PHE A 167 7.30 0.48 1.23
N ALA A 168 7.87 0.89 0.11
CA ALA A 168 8.73 2.06 0.06
C ALA A 168 8.59 2.83 -1.26
N GLN A 169 9.13 4.04 -1.28
CA GLN A 169 9.26 4.85 -2.50
C GLN A 169 10.50 4.42 -3.31
N MET A 170 10.57 4.81 -4.59
CA MET A 170 11.68 4.43 -5.49
C MET A 170 13.05 4.88 -4.97
N GLU A 171 13.12 5.97 -4.20
CA GLU A 171 14.34 6.45 -3.57
C GLU A 171 14.98 5.44 -2.59
N PHE A 172 14.17 4.55 -2.00
CA PHE A 172 14.69 3.53 -1.09
C PHE A 172 15.65 2.57 -1.82
N LEU A 173 15.40 2.30 -3.10
CA LEU A 173 16.28 1.44 -3.91
C LEU A 173 17.70 1.99 -3.94
N ARG A 174 17.85 3.30 -4.19
CA ARG A 174 19.17 3.98 -4.20
C ARG A 174 19.85 3.97 -2.83
N ARG A 175 19.09 3.92 -1.73
CA ARG A 175 19.64 3.86 -0.37
C ARG A 175 20.15 2.48 0.02
N ILE A 176 19.61 1.43 -0.60
CA ILE A 176 20.06 0.04 -0.38
C ILE A 176 21.05 -0.44 -1.44
N GLU A 177 21.23 0.30 -2.54
CA GLU A 177 22.34 0.10 -3.47
C GLU A 177 23.68 0.11 -2.71
N GLY A 178 24.54 -0.88 -2.99
CA GLY A 178 25.81 -1.08 -2.28
C GLY A 178 25.69 -1.78 -0.91
N ARG A 179 24.49 -2.19 -0.48
CA ARG A 179 24.26 -3.00 0.73
C ARG A 179 23.90 -4.44 0.38
N GLU A 180 24.84 -5.15 -0.25
CA GLU A 180 24.66 -6.53 -0.74
C GLU A 180 24.06 -7.45 0.35
N ASN A 181 24.57 -7.34 1.58
CA ASN A 181 24.08 -8.09 2.73
C ASN A 181 22.56 -7.96 3.02
N PHE A 182 21.93 -6.83 2.65
CA PHE A 182 20.50 -6.62 2.79
C PHE A 182 19.76 -6.96 1.50
N THR A 183 20.27 -6.54 0.33
CA THR A 183 19.63 -6.81 -0.96
C THR A 183 19.55 -8.30 -1.27
N ASP A 184 20.55 -9.09 -0.87
CA ASP A 184 20.58 -10.54 -1.05
C ASP A 184 19.52 -11.26 -0.19
N ARG A 185 18.94 -10.56 0.80
CA ARG A 185 17.84 -11.09 1.62
C ARG A 185 16.48 -10.84 1.00
N ILE A 186 16.39 -9.98 -0.02
CA ILE A 186 15.14 -9.66 -0.69
C ILE A 186 14.77 -10.82 -1.62
N ASN A 187 13.73 -11.56 -1.26
CA ASN A 187 13.18 -12.65 -2.06
C ASN A 187 12.55 -12.14 -3.37
N MET A 188 11.81 -11.03 -3.30
CA MET A 188 11.28 -10.38 -4.49
C MET A 188 11.21 -8.87 -4.31
N THR A 189 11.42 -8.17 -5.42
CA THR A 189 11.10 -6.75 -5.56
C THR A 189 9.98 -6.59 -6.59
N TYR A 190 8.92 -5.90 -6.23
CA TYR A 190 7.88 -5.47 -7.17
C TYR A 190 7.88 -3.95 -7.27
N LYS A 191 7.70 -3.41 -8.48
CA LYS A 191 7.71 -1.97 -8.74
C LYS A 191 6.39 -1.58 -9.37
N PHE A 192 5.56 -0.86 -8.61
CA PHE A 192 4.34 -0.27 -9.14
C PHE A 192 4.66 0.92 -10.01
N LEU A 193 4.23 0.82 -11.26
CA LEU A 193 4.24 1.93 -12.20
C LEU A 193 2.88 2.66 -12.18
N PRO A 194 2.81 3.89 -12.70
CA PRO A 194 1.53 4.50 -12.99
C PRO A 194 0.71 3.63 -13.94
N LEU A 195 -0.62 3.69 -13.82
CA LEU A 195 -1.54 2.93 -14.67
C LEU A 195 -1.42 3.40 -16.13
N ASP A 196 -1.63 2.50 -17.07
CA ASP A 196 -1.79 2.88 -18.47
C ASP A 196 -3.16 3.54 -18.71
N GLU A 197 -3.42 3.95 -19.94
CA GLU A 197 -4.67 4.58 -20.34
C GLU A 197 -5.88 3.66 -20.11
N ALA A 198 -5.74 2.37 -20.45
CA ALA A 198 -6.81 1.40 -20.33
C ALA A 198 -7.17 1.13 -18.87
N ASP A 199 -6.18 0.95 -18.00
CA ASP A 199 -6.38 0.78 -16.56
C ASP A 199 -6.82 2.06 -15.87
N THR A 200 -6.45 3.24 -16.39
CA THR A 200 -7.00 4.52 -15.92
C THR A 200 -8.50 4.58 -16.14
N ARG A 201 -8.99 4.21 -17.33
CA ARG A 201 -10.42 4.09 -17.62
C ARG A 201 -11.10 3.09 -16.70
N LYS A 202 -10.56 1.87 -16.59
CA LYS A 202 -11.12 0.82 -15.74
C LYS A 202 -11.15 1.22 -14.26
N LEU A 203 -10.16 1.94 -13.75
CA LEU A 203 -10.15 2.48 -12.39
C LEU A 203 -11.35 3.42 -12.17
N ILE A 204 -11.58 4.34 -13.11
CA ILE A 204 -12.67 5.32 -13.02
C ILE A 204 -14.03 4.62 -13.07
N GLU A 205 -14.23 3.73 -14.04
CA GLU A 205 -15.45 2.92 -14.17
C GLU A 205 -15.69 2.05 -12.95
N TYR A 206 -14.66 1.37 -12.45
CA TYR A 206 -14.74 0.54 -11.24
C TYR A 206 -15.25 1.35 -10.05
N ARG A 207 -14.70 2.55 -9.82
CA ARG A 207 -15.10 3.39 -8.69
C ARG A 207 -16.52 3.94 -8.84
N LEU A 208 -16.95 4.28 -10.05
CA LEU A 208 -18.33 4.65 -10.33
C LEU A 208 -19.29 3.48 -10.04
N ASN A 209 -18.94 2.27 -10.49
CA ASN A 209 -19.75 1.08 -10.27
C ASN A 209 -19.89 0.76 -8.77
N VAL A 210 -18.78 0.83 -8.01
CA VAL A 210 -18.80 0.65 -6.54
C VAL A 210 -19.63 1.73 -5.84
N ALA A 211 -19.69 2.94 -6.40
CA ALA A 211 -20.55 4.02 -5.91
C ALA A 211 -22.04 3.84 -6.26
N GLY A 212 -22.41 2.83 -7.05
CA GLY A 212 -23.78 2.51 -7.43
C GLY A 212 -24.19 2.99 -8.82
N MET A 213 -23.24 3.32 -9.69
CA MET A 213 -23.53 3.66 -11.08
C MET A 213 -24.13 2.44 -11.82
N ASN A 214 -25.22 2.64 -12.56
CA ASN A 214 -25.84 1.60 -13.38
C ASN A 214 -25.08 1.42 -14.70
N ASN A 215 -24.91 0.18 -15.16
CA ASN A 215 -24.13 -0.24 -16.34
C ASN A 215 -24.54 0.37 -17.71
N GLY A 216 -25.54 1.26 -17.77
CA GLY A 216 -26.04 1.91 -18.98
C GLY A 216 -25.78 3.41 -19.08
N SER A 217 -25.21 4.03 -18.05
CA SER A 217 -24.93 5.47 -18.02
C SER A 217 -23.42 5.70 -17.92
N SER A 218 -22.85 6.50 -18.82
CA SER A 218 -21.46 6.95 -18.72
C SER A 218 -21.40 8.41 -18.34
N LEU A 219 -20.75 8.75 -17.22
CA LEU A 219 -20.49 10.14 -16.84
C LEU A 219 -19.29 10.73 -17.56
N PHE A 220 -18.49 9.91 -18.24
CA PHE A 220 -17.25 10.35 -18.90
C PHE A 220 -17.30 9.93 -20.37
N THR A 221 -16.88 10.82 -21.26
CA THR A 221 -16.69 10.49 -22.68
C THR A 221 -15.31 9.88 -22.90
N ASP A 222 -15.08 9.23 -24.05
CA ASP A 222 -13.76 8.69 -24.41
C ASP A 222 -12.67 9.78 -24.38
N ASP A 223 -12.96 10.96 -24.90
CA ASP A 223 -12.06 12.13 -24.83
C ASP A 223 -11.84 12.62 -23.39
N GLY A 224 -12.85 12.50 -22.52
CA GLY A 224 -12.74 12.80 -21.10
C GLY A 224 -11.78 11.85 -20.38
N TYR A 225 -11.90 10.53 -20.63
CA TYR A 225 -10.97 9.53 -20.10
C TYR A 225 -9.53 9.80 -20.56
N MET A 226 -9.35 10.04 -21.86
CA MET A 226 -8.04 10.38 -22.44
C MET A 226 -7.46 11.64 -21.80
N ALA A 227 -8.26 12.69 -21.63
CA ALA A 227 -7.83 13.93 -21.01
C ALA A 227 -7.38 13.72 -19.56
N ILE A 228 -8.10 12.89 -18.79
CA ILE A 228 -7.72 12.54 -17.42
C ILE A 228 -6.38 11.80 -17.40
N PHE A 229 -6.20 10.80 -18.26
CA PHE A 229 -4.94 10.09 -18.37
C PHE A 229 -3.78 11.05 -18.68
N MET A 230 -3.91 11.90 -19.70
CA MET A 230 -2.88 12.87 -20.11
C MET A 230 -2.52 13.88 -19.01
N ASN A 231 -3.50 14.35 -18.22
CA ASN A 231 -3.26 15.30 -17.13
C ASN A 231 -2.63 14.63 -15.89
N THR A 232 -2.86 13.33 -15.71
CA THR A 232 -2.47 12.62 -14.47
C THR A 232 -1.28 11.71 -14.69
N MET A 233 -0.96 11.37 -15.93
CA MET A 233 0.05 10.38 -16.34
C MET A 233 -0.17 9.01 -15.68
N GLY A 234 -1.42 8.63 -15.41
CA GLY A 234 -1.74 7.31 -14.85
C GLY A 234 -1.62 7.18 -13.33
N TYR A 235 -1.27 8.26 -12.60
CA TYR A 235 -1.08 8.18 -11.15
C TYR A 235 -2.43 8.10 -10.42
N PRO A 236 -2.74 6.99 -9.69
CA PRO A 236 -4.09 6.75 -9.15
C PRO A 236 -4.64 7.88 -8.28
N ARG A 237 -3.84 8.43 -7.36
CA ARG A 237 -4.27 9.56 -6.52
C ARG A 237 -4.62 10.80 -7.35
N LYS A 238 -3.82 11.13 -8.38
CA LYS A 238 -4.10 12.26 -9.27
C LYS A 238 -5.36 12.03 -10.10
N ILE A 239 -5.57 10.81 -10.58
CA ILE A 239 -6.80 10.39 -11.27
C ILE A 239 -8.01 10.63 -10.38
N ILE A 240 -7.99 10.11 -9.15
CA ILE A 240 -9.10 10.27 -8.20
C ILE A 240 -9.40 11.75 -7.94
N THR A 241 -8.37 12.55 -7.62
CA THR A 241 -8.55 14.00 -7.37
C THR A 241 -9.10 14.74 -8.59
N LEU A 242 -8.56 14.48 -9.78
CA LEU A 242 -9.03 15.15 -11.00
C LEU A 242 -10.46 14.74 -11.36
N CYS A 243 -10.82 13.45 -11.20
CA CYS A 243 -12.19 12.99 -11.44
C CYS A 243 -13.18 13.64 -10.47
N HIS A 244 -12.81 13.78 -9.19
CA HIS A 244 -13.62 14.50 -8.21
C HIS A 244 -13.89 15.94 -8.66
N HIS A 245 -12.84 16.69 -9.02
CA HIS A 245 -12.99 18.05 -9.51
C HIS A 245 -13.79 18.12 -10.82
N ALA A 246 -13.58 17.17 -11.74
CA ALA A 246 -14.29 17.13 -13.01
C ALA A 246 -15.80 16.92 -12.83
N LEU A 247 -16.22 16.05 -11.92
CA LEU A 247 -17.64 15.89 -11.57
C LEU A 247 -18.23 17.21 -11.01
N LEU A 248 -17.52 17.89 -10.10
CA LEU A 248 -17.96 19.18 -9.57
C LEU A 248 -18.07 20.25 -10.67
N THR A 249 -17.06 20.37 -11.54
CA THR A 249 -17.05 21.31 -12.66
C THR A 249 -18.19 21.03 -13.65
N MET A 250 -18.45 19.77 -13.97
CA MET A 250 -19.56 19.34 -14.83
C MET A 250 -20.91 19.84 -14.28
N MET A 251 -21.18 19.61 -12.99
CA MET A 251 -22.44 20.04 -12.36
C MET A 251 -22.56 21.57 -12.30
N ILE A 252 -21.49 22.29 -11.99
CA ILE A 252 -21.49 23.77 -11.95
C ILE A 252 -21.84 24.35 -13.33
N ARG A 253 -21.43 23.67 -14.41
CA ARG A 253 -21.71 24.08 -15.79
C ARG A 253 -23.06 23.62 -16.33
N GLY A 254 -23.76 22.75 -15.62
CA GLY A 254 -24.98 22.11 -16.13
C GLY A 254 -24.71 21.19 -17.33
N SER A 255 -23.52 20.60 -17.42
CA SER A 255 -23.18 19.58 -18.41
C SER A 255 -23.67 18.21 -17.95
N ASP A 256 -24.06 17.35 -18.89
CA ASP A 256 -24.49 15.98 -18.58
C ASP A 256 -23.32 14.98 -18.47
N VAL A 257 -22.17 15.32 -19.06
CA VAL A 257 -20.99 14.45 -19.14
C VAL A 257 -19.69 15.21 -18.88
N VAL A 258 -18.67 14.48 -18.43
CA VAL A 258 -17.28 14.92 -18.33
C VAL A 258 -16.56 14.61 -19.64
N ASP A 259 -16.38 15.64 -20.45
CA ASP A 259 -15.57 15.61 -21.67
C ASP A 259 -14.18 16.27 -21.47
N GLU A 260 -13.38 16.34 -22.53
CA GLU A 260 -12.06 16.99 -22.49
C GLU A 260 -12.13 18.45 -22.02
N ALA A 261 -13.18 19.20 -22.38
CA ALA A 261 -13.32 20.60 -22.00
C ALA A 261 -13.56 20.75 -20.50
N VAL A 262 -14.43 19.92 -19.92
CA VAL A 262 -14.66 19.87 -18.46
C VAL A 262 -13.37 19.50 -17.72
N VAL A 263 -12.64 18.50 -18.20
CA VAL A 263 -11.37 18.05 -17.57
C VAL A 263 -10.32 19.16 -17.58
N ARG A 264 -10.17 19.87 -18.70
CA ARG A 264 -9.22 21.00 -18.82
C ARG A 264 -9.49 22.12 -17.81
N LEU A 265 -10.75 22.37 -17.48
CA LEU A 265 -11.12 23.40 -16.51
C LEU A 265 -10.93 22.91 -15.07
N ALA A 266 -11.28 21.65 -14.82
CA ALA A 266 -11.07 21.01 -13.53
C ALA A 266 -9.58 20.97 -13.15
N SER A 267 -8.69 20.73 -14.11
CA SER A 267 -7.24 20.72 -13.86
C SER A 267 -6.67 22.11 -13.52
N GLN A 268 -7.21 23.18 -14.11
CA GLN A 268 -6.82 24.56 -13.79
C GLN A 268 -7.29 25.01 -12.40
N THR A 269 -8.50 24.59 -12.01
CA THR A 269 -9.10 24.96 -10.72
C THR A 269 -8.38 24.27 -9.55
N GLY A 270 -7.89 23.04 -9.76
CA GLY A 270 -7.12 22.29 -8.76
C GLY A 270 -5.70 22.82 -8.49
N ALA A 271 -5.10 23.58 -9.42
CA ALA A 271 -3.79 24.20 -9.22
C ALA A 271 -3.82 25.45 -8.32
N SER A 272 -5.03 25.89 -7.91
CA SER A 272 -5.26 27.14 -7.19
C SER A 272 -5.65 26.97 -5.72
N GLN A 273 -5.46 25.78 -5.14
CA GLN A 273 -5.65 25.57 -3.69
C GLN A 273 -4.30 25.23 -3.01
N PRO A 274 -3.87 26.04 -2.01
CA PRO A 274 -2.61 25.84 -1.28
C PRO A 274 -2.62 24.63 -0.34
#